data_AF-A0A848FJI8-F1
#
_entry.id   AF-A0A848FJI8-F1
#
_cell.length_a   1.000
_cell.length_b   1.000
_cell.length_c   1.000
_cell.angle_alpha   90.00
_cell.angle_beta   90.00
_cell.angle_gamma   90.00
#
_symmetry.space_group_name_H-M   'P 1'
#
loop_
_entity.id
_entity.type
_entity.pdbx_description
1 polymer ?
#
loop_
_entity_poly.entity_id
_entity_poly.type
_entity_poly.pdbx_seq_one_letter_code
_entity_poly.pdbx_strand_id
1 'polypeptide(L)'
;MVYRDGEGHDLQDLVVTNEPQWQMLFGGNAINDKGQIVGMGRLTDGSVHAFLATPVPEPSTQALLLCGTGFLGMVLYRRQSRRPA
;
A
#
# COMPACT_ATOMS: atom_id res chain seq x y z
N MET A 1 3.13 13.80 9.28
CA MET A 1 3.31 12.75 10.30
C MET A 1 1.98 12.10 10.64
N VAL A 2 1.91 10.77 10.63
CA VAL A 2 0.81 9.95 11.16
C VAL A 2 1.42 8.98 12.17
N TYR A 3 0.75 8.74 13.29
CA TYR A 3 1.23 7.79 14.30
C TYR A 3 0.43 6.48 14.22
N ARG A 4 1.12 5.35 14.06
CA ARG A 4 0.55 4.01 14.02
C ARG A 4 1.51 3.02 14.69
N ASP A 5 0.98 2.10 15.50
CA ASP A 5 1.75 1.03 16.17
C ASP A 5 2.95 1.52 17.01
N GLY A 6 2.88 2.74 17.53
CA GLY A 6 3.96 3.35 18.32
C GLY A 6 5.04 4.04 17.49
N GLU A 7 4.94 4.01 16.16
CA GLU A 7 5.85 4.68 15.24
C GLU A 7 5.20 5.89 14.57
N GLY A 8 6.01 6.91 14.31
CA GLY A 8 5.61 8.09 13.53
C GLY A 8 6.08 7.94 12.10
N HIS A 9 5.15 7.99 11.15
CA HIS A 9 5.44 7.90 9.72
C HIS A 9 5.21 9.25 9.05
N ASP A 10 6.10 9.63 8.12
CA ASP A 10 5.84 10.78 7.26
C ASP A 10 4.69 10.44 6.29
N LEU A 11 3.81 11.41 6.08
CA LEU A 11 2.71 11.26 5.14
C LEU A 11 3.20 11.28 3.69
N GLN A 12 4.31 11.97 3.43
CA GLN A 12 4.97 11.98 2.12
C GLN A 12 5.36 10.57 1.68
N ASP A 13 5.77 9.72 2.63
CA ASP A 13 6.23 8.36 2.36
C ASP A 13 5.07 7.37 2.20
N LEU A 14 3.89 7.71 2.74
CA LEU A 14 2.71 6.84 2.74
C LEU A 14 1.72 7.12 1.61
N VAL A 15 1.78 8.31 1.00
CA VAL A 15 0.88 8.70 -0.08
C VAL A 15 1.59 8.55 -1.41
N VAL A 16 1.33 7.44 -2.10
CA VAL A 16 1.66 7.30 -3.52
C VAL A 16 0.63 8.10 -4.31
N THR A 17 0.93 9.36 -4.63
CA THR A 17 0.07 10.17 -5.49
C THR A 17 0.35 9.84 -6.96
N ASN A 18 -0.62 9.30 -7.68
CA ASN A 18 -0.62 9.32 -9.14
C ASN A 18 -0.94 10.71 -9.72
N GLU A 19 -1.05 11.72 -8.86
CA GLU A 19 -1.35 13.10 -9.20
C GLU A 19 -0.04 13.90 -9.25
N PRO A 20 0.53 14.18 -10.44
CA PRO A 20 1.79 14.90 -10.60
C PRO A 20 1.71 16.36 -10.12
N GLN A 21 0.54 16.80 -9.69
CA GLN A 21 0.26 18.15 -9.27
C GLN A 21 0.64 18.40 -7.81
N TRP A 22 0.78 17.39 -6.94
CA TRP A 22 1.19 17.62 -5.55
C TRP A 22 2.71 17.76 -5.43
N GLN A 23 3.16 18.91 -4.93
CA GLN A 23 4.58 19.16 -4.64
C GLN A 23 4.97 18.74 -3.23
N MET A 24 4.08 18.98 -2.25
CA MET A 24 4.34 18.71 -0.83
C MET A 24 3.02 18.58 -0.08
N LEU A 25 2.88 17.59 0.81
CA LEU A 25 1.83 17.54 1.81
C LEU A 25 2.39 18.04 3.15
N PHE A 26 1.64 18.90 3.83
CA PHE A 26 2.06 19.48 5.11
C PHE A 26 1.81 18.54 6.30
N GLY A 27 1.00 17.50 6.09
CA GLY A 27 0.61 16.55 7.12
C GLY A 27 -0.90 16.26 7.08
N GLY A 28 -1.31 15.37 7.97
CA GLY A 28 -2.69 14.90 8.11
C GLY A 28 -3.28 15.56 9.34
N ASN A 29 -4.48 16.09 9.18
CA ASN A 29 -5.21 16.81 10.22
C ASN A 29 -6.19 15.90 10.95
N ALA A 30 -6.75 14.89 10.27
CA ALA A 30 -7.65 13.91 10.89
C ALA A 30 -7.67 12.59 10.10
N ILE A 31 -8.11 11.53 10.78
CA ILE A 31 -8.31 10.19 10.23
C ILE A 31 -9.68 9.65 10.66
N ASN A 32 -10.36 8.89 9.79
CA ASN A 32 -11.60 8.19 10.13
C ASN A 32 -11.40 6.67 10.27
N ASP A 33 -12.43 5.95 10.72
CA ASP A 33 -12.39 4.49 10.95
C ASP A 33 -12.10 3.66 9.68
N LYS A 34 -12.26 4.26 8.49
CA LYS A 34 -11.89 3.63 7.21
C LYS A 34 -10.42 3.83 6.87
N GLY A 35 -9.64 4.47 7.74
CA GLY A 35 -8.24 4.79 7.53
C GLY A 35 -8.00 5.93 6.55
N GLN A 36 -9.04 6.68 6.16
CA GLN A 36 -8.89 7.83 5.27
C GLN A 36 -8.35 9.04 6.04
N ILE A 37 -7.39 9.74 5.46
CA ILE A 37 -6.72 10.88 6.08
C ILE A 37 -7.05 12.15 5.31
N VAL A 38 -7.47 13.19 6.02
CA VAL A 38 -7.61 14.54 5.46
C VAL A 38 -6.42 15.41 5.85
N GLY A 39 -5.99 16.31 4.98
CA GLY A 39 -4.87 17.20 5.24
C GLY A 39 -4.76 18.36 4.25
N MET A 40 -3.70 19.14 4.39
CA MET A 40 -3.37 20.26 3.48
C MET A 40 -2.06 19.98 2.76
N GLY A 41 -1.95 20.41 1.51
CA GLY A 41 -0.72 20.35 0.74
C GLY A 41 -0.58 21.51 -0.24
N ARG A 42 0.56 21.57 -0.92
CA ARG A 42 0.88 22.52 -1.98
C ARG A 42 0.93 21.81 -3.32
N LEU A 43 0.27 22.39 -4.31
CA LEU A 43 0.36 21.98 -5.71
C LEU A 43 1.62 22.57 -6.38
N THR A 44 1.99 22.04 -7.54
CA THR A 44 3.18 22.46 -8.32
C THR A 44 3.11 23.92 -8.79
N ASP A 45 1.90 24.49 -8.90
CA ASP A 45 1.69 25.92 -9.18
C ASP A 45 1.82 26.82 -7.92
N GLY A 46 2.10 26.22 -6.76
CA GLY A 46 2.28 26.90 -5.47
C GLY A 46 0.98 27.10 -4.67
N SER A 47 -0.19 26.81 -5.25
CA SER A 47 -1.48 26.91 -4.56
C SER A 47 -1.59 25.87 -3.44
N VAL A 48 -2.38 26.19 -2.40
CA VAL A 48 -2.56 25.32 -1.23
C VAL A 48 -3.98 24.77 -1.22
N HIS A 49 -4.10 23.45 -1.19
CA HIS A 49 -5.38 22.74 -1.29
C HIS A 49 -5.51 21.66 -0.21
N ALA A 50 -6.76 21.37 0.16
CA ALA A 50 -7.08 20.22 0.99
C ALA A 50 -7.00 18.93 0.15
N PHE A 51 -6.61 17.83 0.77
CA PHE A 51 -6.60 16.50 0.15
C PHE A 51 -7.32 15.46 1.02
N LEU A 52 -7.72 14.37 0.37
CA LEU A 52 -8.23 13.15 1.01
C LEU A 52 -7.39 11.96 0.53
N ALA A 53 -6.56 11.40 1.41
CA ALA A 53 -5.81 10.19 1.12
C ALA A 53 -6.63 8.97 1.52
N THR A 54 -6.81 8.03 0.58
CA THR A 54 -7.55 6.79 0.80
C THR A 54 -6.60 5.59 0.80
N PRO A 55 -6.70 4.67 1.77
CA PRO A 55 -5.89 3.45 1.76
C PRO A 55 -6.07 2.66 0.46
N VAL A 56 -4.96 2.31 -0.19
CA VAL A 56 -4.97 1.33 -1.27
C VAL A 56 -4.97 -0.08 -0.67
N PRO A 57 -5.83 -1.00 -1.13
CA PRO A 57 -5.76 -2.39 -0.70
C PRO A 57 -4.37 -2.95 -1.00
N GLU A 58 -3.77 -3.63 -0.03
CA GLU A 58 -2.56 -4.40 -0.31
C GLU A 58 -2.89 -5.38 -1.45
N PRO A 59 -2.05 -5.44 -2.51
CA PRO A 59 -2.15 -6.50 -3.48
C PRO A 59 -2.22 -7.82 -2.72
N SER A 60 -3.05 -8.76 -3.17
CA SER A 60 -3.32 -10.01 -2.47
C SER A 60 -2.07 -10.90 -2.40
N THR A 61 -1.12 -10.53 -1.55
CA THR A 61 0.11 -11.24 -1.25
C THR A 61 -0.23 -12.65 -0.81
N GLN A 62 -1.35 -12.82 -0.10
CA GLN A 62 -1.91 -14.12 0.25
C GLN A 62 -2.31 -14.94 -0.98
N ALA A 63 -2.96 -14.34 -2.00
CA ALA A 63 -3.31 -15.05 -3.22
C ALA A 63 -2.06 -15.44 -4.01
N LEU A 64 -1.06 -14.55 -4.10
CA LEU A 64 0.22 -14.86 -4.75
C LEU A 64 0.99 -15.97 -4.01
N LEU A 65 1.01 -15.93 -2.68
CA LEU A 65 1.64 -16.95 -1.83
C LEU A 65 0.95 -18.30 -1.99
N LEU A 66 -0.39 -18.34 -1.95
CA LEU A 66 -1.19 -19.56 -2.15
C LEU A 66 -1.00 -20.13 -3.55
N CYS A 67 -0.99 -19.28 -4.58
CA CYS A 67 -0.69 -19.70 -5.95
C CYS A 67 0.73 -20.29 -6.06
N GLY A 68 1.73 -19.59 -5.53
CA GLY A 68 3.13 -20.02 -5.60
C GLY A 68 3.38 -21.34 -4.86
N THR A 69 2.86 -21.47 -3.63
CA THR A 69 3.00 -22.69 -2.82
C THR A 69 2.19 -23.87 -3.37
N GLY A 70 0.97 -23.61 -3.88
CA GLY A 70 0.16 -24.62 -4.56
C GLY A 70 0.82 -25.16 -5.82
N PHE A 71 1.43 -24.27 -6.62
CA PHE A 71 2.17 -24.66 -7.83
C PHE A 71 3.43 -25.48 -7.48
N LEU A 72 4.16 -25.06 -6.45
CA LEU A 72 5.33 -25.81 -5.96
C LEU A 72 4.94 -27.22 -5.47
N GLY A 73 3.86 -27.33 -4.69
CA GLY A 73 3.31 -28.61 -4.25
C GLY A 73 2.96 -29.52 -5.42
N MET A 74 2.31 -28.97 -6.47
CA MET A 74 1.96 -29.72 -7.69
C MET A 74 3.21 -30.23 -8.43
N VAL A 75 4.25 -29.39 -8.58
CA VAL A 75 5.51 -29.79 -9.24
C VAL A 75 6.19 -30.92 -8.45
N LEU A 76 6.27 -30.80 -7.12
CA LEU A 76 6.88 -31.81 -6.27
C LEU A 76 6.12 -33.14 -6.30
N TYR A 77 4.78 -33.09 -6.27
CA TYR A 77 3.93 -34.27 -6.40
C TYR A 77 4.17 -35.00 -7.72
N ARG A 78 4.20 -34.27 -8.85
CA ARG A 78 4.45 -34.85 -10.19
C ARG A 78 5.84 -35.47 -10.33
N ARG A 79 6.84 -35.01 -9.58
CA ARG A 79 8.20 -35.60 -9.58
C ARG A 79 8.24 -36.94 -8.83
N GLN A 80 7.45 -37.08 -7.77
CA GLN A 80 7.38 -38.33 -6.99
C GLN A 80 6.63 -39.43 -7.76
N SER A 81 5.54 -39.09 -8.44
CA SER A 81 4.76 -40.04 -9.26
C SER A 81 5.47 -40.54 -10.53
N ARG A 82 6.66 -40.02 -10.85
CA ARG A 82 7.45 -40.37 -12.05
C ARG A 82 8.70 -41.21 -11.75
N ARG A 83 8.89 -41.67 -10.51
CA ARG A 83 9.97 -42.62 -10.20
C ARG A 83 9.56 -44.04 -10.65
N PRO A 84 10.22 -44.66 -11.66
CA PRO A 84 9.99 -46.06 -11.98
C PRO A 84 10.57 -46.94 -10.85
N ALA A 85 9.93 -48.09 -10.62
CA ALA A 85 10.40 -49.15 -9.73
C ALA A 85 11.59 -49.91 -10.34
#